data_AF-A0A7C9LGW8-F1
#
_entry.id   AF-A0A7C9LGW8-F1
#
_cell.length_a   1.000
_cell.length_b   1.000
_cell.length_c   1.000
_cell.angle_alpha   90.00
_cell.angle_beta   90.00
_cell.angle_gamma   90.00
#
_symmetry.space_group_name_H-M   'P 1'
#
loop_
_entity.id
_entity.type
_entity.pdbx_description
1 polymer ?
#
loop_
_entity_poly.entity_id
_entity_poly.type
_entity_poly.pdbx_seq_one_letter_code
_entity_poly.pdbx_strand_id
1 'polypeptide(L)'
;MGAFSRNKGARCERELCALLRDNLGGDFSRNLKQYQKAQEGDIEQLVGPYLVESKSHATLNLKSWWGQIVAAASRHELRPLPCLAYKVPRKGWRFRVPIPQAWESGHQWGRELTYTMDLSPDGFFLIVREHKG
;
A
#
# COMPACT_ATOMS: atom_id res chain seq x y z
N MET A 1 19.65 16.44 5.38
CA MET A 1 19.06 15.15 4.94
C MET A 1 18.01 15.43 3.88
N GLY A 2 18.21 15.12 2.59
CA GLY A 2 17.22 15.53 1.57
C GLY A 2 17.20 14.70 0.29
N ALA A 3 18.33 14.56 -0.41
CA ALA A 3 18.37 13.82 -1.67
C ALA A 3 18.33 12.29 -1.49
N PHE A 4 19.07 11.76 -0.51
CA PHE A 4 19.21 10.31 -0.30
C PHE A 4 17.88 9.64 0.12
N SER A 5 17.09 10.32 0.97
CA SER A 5 15.77 9.85 1.39
C SER A 5 14.78 9.80 0.22
N ARG A 6 14.77 10.84 -0.63
CA ARG A 6 13.92 10.92 -1.84
C ARG A 6 14.28 9.87 -2.88
N ASN A 7 15.56 9.68 -3.15
CA ASN A 7 16.03 8.66 -4.09
C ASN A 7 15.68 7.24 -3.62
N LYS A 8 15.73 7.00 -2.31
CA LYS A 8 15.35 5.73 -1.72
C LYS A 8 13.85 5.45 -1.84
N GLY A 9 12.99 6.44 -1.56
CA GLY A 9 11.53 6.34 -1.79
C GLY A 9 11.23 6.05 -3.26
N ALA A 10 11.78 6.87 -4.16
CA ALA A 10 11.59 6.72 -5.59
C ALA A 10 12.07 5.37 -6.15
N ARG A 11 13.12 4.76 -5.56
CA ARG A 11 13.56 3.41 -5.92
C ARG A 11 12.57 2.35 -5.43
N CYS A 12 12.10 2.47 -4.19
CA CYS A 12 11.13 1.57 -3.58
C CYS A 12 9.84 1.51 -4.42
N GLU A 13 9.29 2.68 -4.76
CA GLU A 13 8.10 2.80 -5.60
C GLU A 13 8.30 2.20 -7.00
N ARG A 14 9.46 2.43 -7.66
CA ARG A 14 9.73 1.88 -9.01
C ARG A 14 9.78 0.36 -8.97
N GLU A 15 10.44 -0.18 -7.96
CA GLU A 15 10.54 -1.62 -7.76
C GLU A 15 9.15 -2.23 -7.51
N LEU A 16 8.31 -1.56 -6.72
CA LEU A 16 6.94 -2.00 -6.50
C LEU A 16 6.08 -1.95 -7.77
N CYS A 17 6.17 -0.87 -8.55
CA CYS A 17 5.48 -0.80 -9.85
C CYS A 17 5.88 -1.96 -10.77
N ALA A 18 7.18 -2.25 -10.90
CA ALA A 18 7.65 -3.37 -11.70
C ALA A 18 7.07 -4.70 -11.20
N LEU A 19 7.17 -4.95 -9.88
CA LEU A 19 6.62 -6.14 -9.25
C LEU A 19 5.11 -6.31 -9.52
N LEU A 20 4.34 -5.22 -9.45
CA LEU A 20 2.90 -5.23 -9.73
C LEU A 20 2.61 -5.51 -11.21
N ARG A 21 3.33 -4.87 -12.15
CA ARG A 21 3.14 -5.10 -13.60
C ARG A 21 3.46 -6.54 -13.98
N ASP A 22 4.57 -7.06 -13.49
CA ASP A 22 5.03 -8.42 -13.82
C ASP A 22 4.04 -9.50 -13.37
N ASN A 23 3.27 -9.23 -12.30
CA ASN A 23 2.36 -10.21 -11.72
C ASN A 23 0.89 -9.94 -11.99
N LEU A 24 0.44 -8.70 -12.04
CA LEU A 24 -0.97 -8.36 -12.22
C LEU A 24 -1.29 -7.86 -13.64
N GLY A 25 -0.27 -7.56 -14.45
CA GLY A 25 -0.43 -6.86 -15.72
C GLY A 25 -0.83 -5.39 -15.53
N GLY A 26 -1.11 -4.70 -16.63
CA GLY A 26 -1.56 -3.31 -16.63
C GLY A 26 -0.44 -2.27 -16.42
N ASP A 27 -0.84 -1.00 -16.35
CA ASP A 27 0.06 0.16 -16.29
C ASP A 27 0.11 0.76 -14.88
N PHE A 28 0.90 0.16 -13.98
CA PHE A 28 1.15 0.74 -12.66
C PHE A 28 2.24 1.79 -12.72
N SER A 29 1.94 3.01 -12.29
CA SER A 29 2.84 4.16 -12.33
C SER A 29 3.03 4.73 -10.93
N ARG A 30 4.20 5.32 -10.67
CA ARG A 30 4.45 5.98 -9.39
C ARG A 30 3.73 7.30 -9.38
N ASN A 31 3.19 7.67 -8.22
CA ASN A 31 2.56 8.95 -8.10
C ASN A 31 3.60 10.09 -7.96
N LEU A 32 3.80 10.85 -9.03
CA LEU A 32 4.70 12.01 -9.02
C LEU A 32 4.02 13.29 -8.50
N LYS A 33 2.69 13.30 -8.35
CA LYS A 33 1.90 14.45 -7.90
C LYS A 33 1.75 14.54 -6.38
N GLN A 34 2.35 13.60 -5.65
CA GLN A 34 2.26 13.46 -4.18
C GLN A 34 2.60 14.76 -3.40
N TYR A 35 3.32 15.71 -4.00
CA TYR A 35 3.64 17.02 -3.40
C TYR A 35 2.55 18.09 -3.59
N GLN A 36 1.65 17.94 -4.57
CA GLN A 36 0.66 18.97 -4.93
C GLN A 36 -0.72 18.70 -4.33
N LYS A 37 -1.03 17.44 -4.01
CA LYS A 37 -2.22 17.04 -3.25
C LYS A 37 -1.82 15.95 -2.26
N ALA A 38 -1.96 16.22 -0.97
CA ALA A 38 -1.64 15.28 0.12
C ALA A 38 -2.64 14.09 0.23
N GLN A 39 -3.15 13.60 -0.90
CA GLN A 39 -4.40 12.84 -1.00
C GLN A 39 -4.28 11.53 -1.78
N GLU A 40 -3.07 11.11 -2.16
CA GLU A 40 -2.91 10.00 -3.08
C GLU A 40 -1.80 9.06 -2.58
N GLY A 41 -2.00 7.75 -2.77
CA GLY A 41 -1.00 6.73 -2.45
C GLY A 41 0.23 6.86 -3.34
N ASP A 42 1.24 6.02 -3.05
CA ASP A 42 2.52 6.00 -3.78
C ASP A 42 2.38 5.49 -5.23
N ILE A 43 1.31 4.74 -5.51
CA ILE A 43 0.95 4.26 -6.85
C ILE A 43 -0.24 5.08 -7.34
N GLU A 44 -0.16 5.58 -8.59
CA GLU A 44 -1.17 6.48 -9.17
C GLU A 44 -2.52 5.78 -9.36
N GLN A 45 -2.50 4.50 -9.75
CA GLN A 45 -3.68 3.67 -9.93
C GLN A 45 -4.00 2.89 -8.66
N LEU A 46 -5.28 2.60 -8.42
CA LEU A 46 -5.65 1.57 -7.46
C LEU A 46 -5.16 0.20 -7.94
N VAL A 47 -4.69 -0.62 -6.99
CA VAL A 47 -4.32 -2.01 -7.25
C VAL A 47 -5.50 -2.89 -6.84
N GLY A 48 -6.37 -3.23 -7.79
CA GLY A 48 -7.69 -3.77 -7.47
C GLY A 48 -8.48 -2.75 -6.63
N PRO A 49 -9.02 -3.11 -5.45
CA PRO A 49 -9.70 -2.17 -4.57
C PRO A 49 -8.74 -1.33 -3.71
N TYR A 50 -7.42 -1.53 -3.82
CA TYR A 50 -6.46 -1.02 -2.84
C TYR A 50 -5.77 0.28 -3.26
N LEU A 51 -5.70 1.24 -2.32
CA LEU A 51 -4.78 2.37 -2.35
C LEU A 51 -3.49 1.96 -1.65
N VAL A 52 -2.35 2.09 -2.34
CA VAL A 52 -1.08 1.51 -1.89
C VAL A 52 -0.12 2.59 -1.39
N GLU A 53 0.43 2.37 -0.19
CA GLU A 53 1.57 3.09 0.37
C GLU A 53 2.78 2.14 0.45
N SER A 54 3.96 2.60 0.04
CA SER A 54 5.18 1.80 -0.05
C SER A 54 6.26 2.28 0.93
N LYS A 55 6.86 1.36 1.70
CA LYS A 55 7.96 1.68 2.65
C LYS A 55 9.09 0.67 2.57
N SER A 56 10.33 1.12 2.39
CA SER A 56 11.51 0.24 2.47
C SER A 56 12.44 0.63 3.62
N HIS A 57 12.44 -0.14 4.71
CA HIS A 57 13.19 0.16 5.92
C HIS A 57 13.63 -1.12 6.65
N ALA A 58 14.81 -1.07 7.29
CA ALA A 58 15.30 -2.17 8.13
C ALA A 58 14.54 -2.27 9.45
N THR A 59 14.22 -1.12 10.05
CA THR A 59 13.39 -1.01 11.25
C THR A 59 12.00 -0.56 10.87
N LEU A 60 10.99 -1.32 11.29
CA LEU A 60 9.60 -1.10 10.90
C LEU A 60 8.89 -0.13 11.84
N ASN A 61 8.07 0.77 11.29
CA ASN A 61 7.14 1.61 12.05
C ASN A 61 5.71 1.42 11.50
N LEU A 62 5.25 0.17 11.55
CA LEU A 62 3.99 -0.26 10.90
C LEU A 62 2.78 0.53 11.40
N LYS A 63 2.69 0.85 12.70
CA LYS A 63 1.56 1.60 13.26
C LYS A 63 1.46 3.00 12.66
N SER A 64 2.57 3.71 12.56
CA SER A 64 2.60 5.05 11.96
C SER A 64 2.28 5.00 10.47
N TRP A 65 2.91 4.09 9.72
CA TRP A 65 2.70 3.97 8.27
C TRP A 65 1.29 3.51 7.92
N TRP A 66 0.71 2.60 8.70
CA TRP A 66 -0.67 2.17 8.54
C TRP A 66 -1.65 3.33 8.76
N GLY A 67 -1.43 4.14 9.80
CA GLY A 67 -2.24 5.34 10.03
C GLY A 67 -2.21 6.33 8.86
N GLN A 68 -1.07 6.47 8.17
CA GLN A 68 -0.96 7.32 6.97
C GLN A 68 -1.88 6.83 5.85
N ILE A 69 -1.80 5.54 5.51
CA ILE A 69 -2.58 5.00 4.39
C ILE A 69 -4.08 4.88 4.70
N VAL A 70 -4.46 4.59 5.95
CA VAL A 70 -5.87 4.64 6.38
C VAL A 70 -6.45 6.05 6.23
N ALA A 71 -5.69 7.08 6.62
CA ALA A 71 -6.11 8.46 6.49
C ALA A 71 -6.23 8.89 5.02
N ALA A 72 -5.30 8.47 4.17
CA ALA A 72 -5.34 8.72 2.74
C ALA A 72 -6.57 8.04 2.10
N ALA A 73 -6.77 6.74 2.36
CA ALA A 73 -7.91 5.98 1.85
C ALA A 73 -9.26 6.57 2.28
N SER A 74 -9.36 7.07 3.52
CA SER A 74 -10.59 7.71 4.03
C SER A 74 -10.93 9.04 3.37
N ARG A 75 -9.92 9.75 2.85
CA ARG A 75 -10.07 11.06 2.18
C ARG A 75 -10.20 10.94 0.66
N HIS A 76 -9.78 9.81 0.10
CA HIS A 76 -9.85 9.53 -1.32
C HIS A 76 -11.31 9.38 -1.76
N GLU A 77 -11.67 9.99 -2.89
CA GLU A 77 -13.06 10.10 -3.36
C GLU A 77 -13.72 8.73 -3.54
N LEU A 78 -12.96 7.76 -4.06
CA LEU A 78 -13.41 6.38 -4.28
C LEU A 78 -13.47 5.51 -3.01
N ARG A 79 -13.04 6.01 -1.85
CA ARG A 79 -12.96 5.26 -0.57
C ARG A 79 -12.34 3.85 -0.71
N PRO A 80 -11.16 3.71 -1.32
CA PRO A 80 -10.48 2.43 -1.53
C PRO A 80 -10.06 1.78 -0.21
N LEU A 81 -9.69 0.50 -0.27
CA LEU A 81 -9.08 -0.21 0.86
C LEU A 81 -7.62 0.23 1.04
N PRO A 82 -7.13 0.47 2.27
CA PRO A 82 -5.72 0.79 2.48
C PRO A 82 -4.83 -0.45 2.29
N CYS A 83 -3.69 -0.28 1.65
CA CYS A 83 -2.65 -1.31 1.53
C CYS A 83 -1.29 -0.72 1.87
N LEU A 84 -0.61 -1.29 2.86
CA LEU A 84 0.77 -0.96 3.19
C LEU A 84 1.69 -2.03 2.61
N ALA A 85 2.35 -1.71 1.50
CA ALA A 85 3.43 -2.51 0.94
C ALA A 85 4.74 -2.13 1.65
N TYR A 86 5.39 -3.07 2.32
CA TYR A 86 6.67 -2.79 2.97
C TYR A 86 7.74 -3.81 2.62
N LYS A 87 8.97 -3.33 2.49
CA LYS A 87 10.15 -4.14 2.16
C LYS A 87 11.20 -4.02 3.25
N VAL A 88 11.53 -5.15 3.87
CA VAL A 88 12.70 -5.25 4.75
C VAL A 88 13.89 -5.71 3.90
N PRO A 89 15.03 -4.99 3.92
CA PRO A 89 16.22 -5.38 3.17
C PRO A 89 16.59 -6.85 3.38
N ARG A 90 16.84 -7.58 2.30
CA ARG A 90 17.16 -9.02 2.25
C ARG A 90 16.03 -9.98 2.69
N LYS A 91 14.91 -9.50 3.23
CA LYS A 91 13.74 -10.34 3.56
C LYS A 91 12.62 -10.27 2.52
N GLY A 92 12.65 -9.25 1.66
CA GLY A 92 11.68 -9.09 0.58
C GLY A 92 10.45 -8.26 0.97
N TRP A 93 9.44 -8.32 0.09
CA TRP A 93 8.19 -7.55 0.19
C TRP A 93 7.15 -8.26 1.04
N ARG A 94 6.32 -7.47 1.69
CA ARG A 94 5.13 -7.86 2.44
C ARG A 94 4.03 -6.85 2.18
N PHE A 95 2.79 -7.32 2.19
CA PHE A 95 1.61 -6.51 1.92
C PHE A 95 0.65 -6.63 3.09
N ARG A 96 0.33 -5.51 3.72
CA ARG A 96 -0.60 -5.46 4.83
C ARG A 96 -1.90 -4.80 4.38
N VAL A 97 -3.00 -5.51 4.56
CA VAL A 97 -4.36 -5.10 4.13
C VAL A 97 -5.37 -5.41 5.25
N PRO A 98 -6.55 -4.78 5.28
CA PRO A 98 -7.55 -5.08 6.29
C PRO A 98 -8.02 -6.53 6.23
N ILE A 99 -8.40 -7.10 7.38
CA ILE A 99 -9.24 -8.29 7.41
C ILE A 99 -10.63 -7.88 6.88
N PRO A 100 -11.17 -8.50 5.81
CA PRO A 100 -12.42 -8.08 5.20
C PRO A 100 -13.57 -7.95 6.19
N GLN A 101 -13.77 -8.95 7.05
CA GLN A 101 -14.85 -8.98 8.05
C GLN A 101 -14.73 -7.81 9.06
N ALA A 102 -13.51 -7.44 9.44
CA ALA A 102 -13.27 -6.30 10.32
C ALA A 102 -13.58 -4.98 9.62
N TRP A 103 -13.17 -4.85 8.36
CA TRP A 103 -13.38 -3.64 7.56
C TRP A 103 -14.86 -3.42 7.23
N GLU A 104 -15.54 -4.46 6.77
CA GLU A 104 -16.96 -4.46 6.38
C GLU A 104 -17.90 -4.19 7.57
N SER A 105 -17.46 -4.51 8.80
CA SER A 105 -18.23 -4.18 10.00
C SER A 105 -18.47 -2.67 10.18
N GLY A 106 -17.69 -1.82 9.50
CA GLY A 106 -17.80 -0.36 9.56
C GLY A 106 -17.27 0.27 10.85
N HIS A 107 -17.04 -0.52 11.91
CA HIS A 107 -16.54 -0.03 13.18
C HIS A 107 -15.14 0.60 13.06
N GLN A 108 -14.86 1.59 13.92
CA GLN A 108 -13.56 2.28 13.90
C GLN A 108 -12.39 1.33 14.19
N TRP A 109 -12.56 0.36 15.09
CA TRP A 109 -11.53 -0.63 15.40
C TRP A 109 -11.13 -1.47 14.17
N GLY A 110 -12.03 -1.65 13.19
CA GLY A 110 -11.74 -2.36 11.94
C GLY A 110 -10.68 -1.68 11.08
N ARG A 111 -10.30 -0.43 11.41
CA ARG A 111 -9.25 0.35 10.74
C ARG A 111 -7.90 0.26 11.46
N GLU A 112 -7.83 -0.41 12.62
CA GLU A 112 -6.59 -0.53 13.38
C GLU A 112 -5.64 -1.59 12.81
N LEU A 113 -4.34 -1.41 13.05
CA LEU A 113 -3.29 -2.31 12.55
C LEU A 113 -3.49 -3.76 13.00
N THR A 114 -4.07 -3.99 14.19
CA THR A 114 -4.30 -5.33 14.74
C THR A 114 -5.26 -6.16 13.89
N TYR A 115 -6.18 -5.52 13.17
CA TYR A 115 -7.20 -6.18 12.34
C TYR A 115 -6.80 -6.19 10.86
N THR A 116 -5.53 -6.49 10.60
CA THR A 116 -4.96 -6.58 9.25
C THR A 116 -4.35 -7.96 9.00
N MET A 117 -4.39 -8.40 7.75
CA MET A 117 -3.64 -9.54 7.27
C MET A 117 -2.26 -9.08 6.80
N ASP A 118 -1.23 -9.91 6.99
CA ASP A 118 0.12 -9.65 6.51
C ASP A 118 0.52 -10.75 5.50
N LEU A 119 0.55 -10.38 4.23
CA LEU A 119 0.64 -11.29 3.11
C LEU A 119 2.04 -11.27 2.47
N SER A 120 2.43 -12.41 1.90
CA SER A 120 3.48 -12.45 0.88
C SER A 120 2.99 -11.75 -0.41
N PRO A 121 3.91 -11.44 -1.36
CA PRO A 121 3.51 -10.91 -2.66
C PRO A 121 2.47 -11.78 -3.37
N ASP A 122 2.70 -13.10 -3.45
CA ASP A 122 1.77 -14.02 -4.11
C ASP A 122 0.40 -14.06 -3.46
N GLY A 123 0.35 -14.01 -2.12
CA GLY A 123 -0.91 -13.92 -1.37
C GLY A 123 -1.65 -12.62 -1.67
N PHE A 124 -0.93 -11.51 -1.79
CA PHE A 124 -1.53 -10.23 -2.20
C PHE A 124 -2.04 -10.27 -3.65
N PHE A 125 -1.27 -10.82 -4.59
CA PHE A 125 -1.69 -10.92 -5.98
C PHE A 125 -2.93 -11.81 -6.13
N LEU A 126 -2.98 -12.93 -5.40
CA LEU A 126 -4.15 -13.80 -5.36
C LEU A 126 -5.40 -13.01 -4.95
N ILE A 127 -5.37 -12.30 -3.82
CA ILE A 127 -6.56 -11.58 -3.36
C ILE A 127 -6.95 -10.42 -4.27
N VAL A 128 -6.00 -9.80 -4.98
CA VAL A 128 -6.30 -8.75 -5.97
C VAL A 128 -6.99 -9.35 -7.20
N ARG A 129 -6.49 -10.47 -7.73
CA ARG A 129 -7.06 -11.14 -8.91
C ARG A 129 -8.45 -11.72 -8.63
N GLU A 130 -8.63 -12.29 -7.44
CA GLU A 130 -9.88 -12.97 -7.05
C GLU A 130 -10.87 -12.05 -6.33
N HIS A 131 -10.56 -10.76 -6.19
CA HIS A 131 -11.48 -9.80 -5.59
C HIS A 131 -12.73 -9.68 -6.46
N LYS A 132 -13.85 -10.23 -5.99
CA LYS A 132 -15.17 -9.99 -6.56
C LYS A 132 -15.72 -8.72 -5.91
N GLY A 133 -15.80 -7.64 -6.69
CA GLY A 133 -16.40 -6.37 -6.27
C GLY A 133 -17.89 -6.47 -6.00
#